data_AF-A0AAU8A699-F1
#
_entry.id   AF-A0AAU8A699-F1
#
_cell.length_a   1.000
_cell.length_b   1.000
_cell.length_c   1.000
_cell.angle_alpha   90.00
_cell.angle_beta   90.00
_cell.angle_gamma   90.00
#
_symmetry.space_group_name_H-M   'P 1'
#
loop_
_entity.id
_entity.type
_entity.pdbx_description
1 polymer ?
#
loop_
_entity_poly.entity_id
_entity_poly.type
_entity_poly.pdbx_seq_one_letter_code
_entity_poly.pdbx_strand_id
1 'polypeptide(L)'
;MQTKYKIDRDTRTLILKYIRKYDEYRKWYECERDRILYPSPKQADGMPGSGKLSDPTLSSAERLEFLEKEHKSRVIRAIDQARHMIGTDIDQTLEQEETLRRCIWLSCLNAREYPFEAFDGLIFVSRRQFYRYKNQFMNDIKYLLGL
;
A
#
# COMPACT_ATOMS: atom_id res chain seq x y z
N MET A 1 -25.47 17.38 0.37
CA MET A 1 -24.58 16.38 1.01
C MET A 1 -23.32 16.24 0.18
N GLN A 2 -22.14 16.46 0.75
CA GLN A 2 -20.87 16.57 0.01
C GLN A 2 -20.40 15.18 -0.49
N THR A 3 -20.46 14.96 -1.80
CA THR A 3 -20.15 13.71 -2.52
C THR A 3 -18.65 13.53 -2.83
N LYS A 4 -17.79 14.45 -2.37
CA LYS A 4 -16.39 14.60 -2.78
C LYS A 4 -15.53 13.33 -2.64
N TYR A 5 -15.89 12.42 -1.73
CA TYR A 5 -15.12 11.20 -1.43
C TYR A 5 -15.90 9.91 -1.69
N LYS A 6 -16.95 9.94 -2.51
CA LYS A 6 -17.75 8.76 -2.80
C LYS A 6 -17.00 7.84 -3.76
N ILE A 7 -16.60 6.67 -3.27
CA ILE A 7 -16.02 5.58 -4.07
C ILE A 7 -17.13 4.60 -4.39
N ASP A 8 -17.19 4.13 -5.64
CA ASP A 8 -18.09 3.05 -6.02
C ASP A 8 -17.72 1.73 -5.31
N ARG A 9 -18.67 0.80 -5.23
CA ARG A 9 -18.53 -0.40 -4.41
C ARG A 9 -17.41 -1.32 -4.90
N ASP A 10 -17.23 -1.42 -6.21
CA ASP A 10 -16.29 -2.36 -6.82
C ASP A 10 -14.86 -1.86 -6.66
N THR A 11 -14.62 -0.59 -6.96
CA THR A 11 -13.32 0.07 -6.72
C THR A 11 -12.95 0.04 -5.24
N ARG A 12 -13.90 0.29 -4.34
CA ARG A 12 -13.66 0.16 -2.90
C ARG A 12 -13.23 -1.25 -2.51
N THR A 13 -13.91 -2.26 -3.04
CA THR A 13 -13.59 -3.68 -2.78
C THR A 13 -12.20 -4.04 -3.29
N LEU A 14 -11.85 -3.55 -4.48
CA LEU A 14 -10.52 -3.73 -5.07
C LEU A 14 -9.42 -3.08 -4.22
N ILE A 15 -9.61 -1.84 -3.79
CA ILE A 15 -8.65 -1.12 -2.93
C ILE A 15 -8.46 -1.83 -1.60
N LEU A 16 -9.54 -2.28 -0.95
CA LEU A 16 -9.44 -3.06 0.29
C LEU A 16 -8.69 -4.37 0.08
N LYS A 17 -8.85 -5.03 -1.08
CA LYS A 17 -8.08 -6.22 -1.44
C LYS A 17 -6.58 -5.91 -1.60
N TYR A 18 -6.24 -4.78 -2.22
CA TYR A 18 -4.84 -4.33 -2.31
C TYR A 18 -4.24 -4.03 -0.94
N ILE A 19 -4.96 -3.32 -0.08
CA ILE A 19 -4.53 -3.05 1.31
C ILE A 19 -4.24 -4.36 2.05
N ARG A 20 -5.12 -5.37 1.95
CA ARG A 20 -4.90 -6.68 2.59
C ARG A 20 -3.70 -7.44 2.03
N LYS A 21 -3.39 -7.26 0.74
CA LYS A 21 -2.23 -7.89 0.08
C LYS A 21 -0.95 -7.07 0.18
N TYR A 22 -0.99 -5.90 0.81
CA TYR A 22 0.15 -4.99 0.87
C TYR A 22 1.40 -5.67 1.43
N ASP A 23 1.28 -6.39 2.55
CA ASP A 23 2.41 -7.09 3.16
C ASP A 23 2.96 -8.20 2.26
N GLU A 24 2.10 -8.92 1.54
CA GLU A 24 2.51 -9.92 0.54
C GLU A 24 3.27 -9.26 -0.62
N TYR A 25 2.77 -8.12 -1.11
CA TYR A 25 3.38 -7.38 -2.20
C TYR A 25 4.73 -6.79 -1.79
N ARG A 26 4.83 -6.23 -0.59
CA ARG A 26 6.08 -5.67 -0.06
C ARG A 26 7.17 -6.73 0.08
N LYS A 27 6.83 -7.88 0.67
CA LYS A 27 7.75 -9.04 0.74
C LYS A 27 8.19 -9.50 -0.65
N TRP A 28 7.26 -9.60 -1.59
CA TRP A 28 7.59 -9.96 -2.98
C TRP A 28 8.54 -8.95 -3.61
N TYR A 29 8.30 -7.65 -3.44
CA TYR A 29 9.14 -6.59 -3.99
C TYR A 29 10.56 -6.63 -3.39
N GLU A 30 10.68 -6.79 -2.07
CA GLU A 30 11.97 -6.91 -1.38
C GLU A 30 12.76 -8.14 -1.89
N CYS A 31 12.13 -9.31 -1.97
CA CYS A 31 12.77 -10.51 -2.52
C CYS A 31 13.20 -10.33 -3.98
N GLU A 32 12.38 -9.69 -4.82
CA GLU A 32 12.71 -9.50 -6.23
C GLU A 32 13.82 -8.46 -6.42
N ARG A 33 13.81 -7.39 -5.62
CA ARG A 33 14.88 -6.40 -5.59
C ARG A 33 16.21 -7.02 -5.16
N ASP A 34 16.19 -7.84 -4.12
CA ASP A 34 17.39 -8.52 -3.62
C ASP A 34 17.96 -9.51 -4.64
N ARG A 35 17.10 -10.23 -5.38
CA ARG A 35 17.52 -11.09 -6.51
C ARG A 35 18.22 -10.34 -7.64
N ILE A 36 17.84 -9.08 -7.88
CA ILE A 36 18.42 -8.24 -8.93
C ILE A 36 19.76 -7.63 -8.47
N LEU A 37 19.83 -7.19 -7.21
CA LEU A 37 21.02 -6.53 -6.63
C LEU A 37 22.12 -7.52 -6.26
N TYR A 38 21.73 -8.67 -5.71
CA TYR A 38 22.65 -9.69 -5.22
C TYR A 38 22.38 -11.01 -5.95
N PRO A 39 22.67 -11.09 -7.26
CA PRO A 39 22.54 -12.34 -7.98
C PRO A 39 23.52 -13.35 -7.36
N SER A 40 22.98 -14.44 -6.80
CA SER A 40 23.81 -15.52 -6.27
C SER A 40 24.77 -16.00 -7.37
N PRO A 41 26.06 -16.25 -7.07
CA PRO A 41 26.95 -16.89 -8.01
C PRO A 41 26.28 -18.18 -8.48
N LYS A 42 26.05 -18.32 -9.79
CA LYS A 42 25.42 -19.52 -10.37
C LYS A 42 26.13 -20.76 -9.83
N GLN A 43 25.47 -21.54 -8.98
CA GLN A 43 25.80 -22.96 -8.87
C GLN A 43 25.44 -23.54 -10.24
N ALA A 44 26.46 -23.89 -11.02
CA ALA A 44 26.29 -24.79 -12.14
C ALA A 44 25.78 -26.10 -11.55
N ASP A 45 24.47 -26.35 -11.62
CA ASP A 45 23.87 -27.68 -11.69
C ASP A 45 22.34 -27.62 -11.80
N GLY A 46 21.84 -27.87 -13.01
CA GLY A 46 20.79 -28.87 -13.23
C GLY A 46 19.34 -28.66 -12.79
N MET A 47 18.91 -27.53 -12.20
CA MET A 47 17.48 -27.30 -11.92
C MET A 47 16.84 -26.24 -12.83
N PRO A 48 15.77 -26.58 -13.58
CA PRO A 48 14.99 -25.59 -14.30
C PRO A 48 14.14 -24.82 -13.29
N GLY A 49 14.64 -23.68 -12.83
CA GLY A 49 13.82 -22.68 -12.14
C GLY A 49 12.71 -22.21 -13.08
N SER A 50 11.49 -22.05 -12.54
CA SER A 50 10.32 -21.57 -13.26
C SER A 50 10.57 -20.17 -13.85
N GLY A 51 11.07 -20.13 -15.08
CA GLY A 51 11.44 -18.92 -15.78
C GLY A 51 10.22 -18.12 -16.19
N LYS A 52 9.88 -17.07 -15.44
CA LYS A 52 9.60 -15.80 -16.12
C LYS A 52 10.88 -15.47 -16.87
N LEU A 53 10.82 -15.45 -18.21
CA LEU A 53 11.91 -15.04 -19.09
C LEU A 53 12.40 -13.64 -18.65
N SER A 54 13.37 -13.58 -17.73
CA SER A 54 14.16 -12.39 -17.53
C SER A 54 15.17 -12.39 -18.66
N ASP A 55 15.03 -11.43 -19.58
CA ASP A 55 15.99 -11.27 -20.66
C ASP A 55 17.41 -11.16 -20.04
N PRO A 56 18.31 -12.14 -20.28
CA PRO A 56 19.61 -12.17 -19.64
C PRO A 56 20.53 -11.03 -20.10
N THR A 57 20.09 -10.23 -21.06
CA THR A 57 20.82 -9.07 -21.58
C THR A 57 20.58 -7.78 -20.79
N LEU A 58 19.54 -7.71 -19.95
CA LEU A 58 19.23 -6.51 -19.17
C LEU A 58 20.19 -6.34 -18.00
N SER A 59 20.73 -5.13 -17.86
CA SER A 59 21.51 -4.72 -16.70
C SER A 59 20.65 -4.75 -15.43
N SER A 60 21.29 -4.88 -14.26
CA SER A 60 20.57 -4.83 -12.97
C SER A 60 19.77 -3.52 -12.81
N ALA A 61 20.27 -2.40 -13.35
CA ALA A 61 19.55 -1.11 -13.32
C ALA A 61 18.25 -1.16 -14.12
N GLU A 62 18.27 -1.70 -15.35
CA GLU A 62 17.06 -1.84 -16.17
C GLU A 62 16.06 -2.81 -15.54
N ARG A 63 16.54 -3.91 -14.96
CA ARG A 63 15.68 -4.87 -14.24
C ARG A 63 14.98 -4.24 -13.04
N LEU A 64 15.65 -3.36 -12.30
CA LEU A 64 15.02 -2.58 -11.23
C LEU A 64 13.97 -1.61 -11.78
N GLU A 65 14.24 -0.95 -12.91
CA GLU A 65 13.27 -0.06 -13.54
C GLU A 65 12.01 -0.82 -14.00
N PHE A 66 12.17 -2.02 -14.54
CA PHE A 66 11.03 -2.90 -14.86
C PHE A 66 10.28 -3.33 -13.60
N LEU A 67 10.99 -3.69 -12.54
CA LEU A 67 10.38 -4.03 -11.25
C LEU A 67 9.55 -2.86 -10.70
N GLU A 68 10.01 -1.62 -10.86
CA GLU A 68 9.22 -0.44 -10.46
C GLU A 68 7.93 -0.28 -11.27
N LYS A 69 7.94 -0.64 -12.55
CA LYS A 69 6.78 -0.53 -13.45
C LYS A 69 5.72 -1.61 -13.21
N GLU A 70 6.08 -2.72 -12.57
CA GLU A 70 5.15 -3.81 -12.23
C GLU A 70 3.96 -3.32 -11.39
N HIS A 71 2.79 -3.92 -11.64
CA HIS A 71 1.52 -3.51 -11.01
C HIS A 71 1.59 -3.54 -9.47
N LYS A 72 2.20 -4.60 -8.91
CA LYS A 72 2.36 -4.75 -7.46
C LYS A 72 3.19 -3.62 -6.86
N SER A 73 4.27 -3.22 -7.52
CA SER A 73 5.14 -2.12 -7.10
C SER A 73 4.41 -0.79 -7.13
N ARG A 74 3.61 -0.54 -8.18
CA ARG A 74 2.73 0.64 -8.25
C ARG A 74 1.71 0.67 -7.11
N VAL A 75 1.13 -0.48 -6.76
CA VAL A 75 0.21 -0.60 -5.61
C VAL A 75 0.89 -0.30 -4.28
N ILE A 76 2.09 -0.82 -4.05
CA ILE A 76 2.86 -0.51 -2.82
C ILE A 76 3.12 0.99 -2.73
N ARG A 77 3.67 1.60 -3.80
CA ARG A 77 3.99 3.03 -3.84
C ARG A 77 2.74 3.90 -3.63
N ALA A 78 1.64 3.57 -4.29
CA ALA A 78 0.37 4.29 -4.11
C ALA A 78 -0.14 4.22 -2.67
N ILE A 79 -0.07 3.06 -2.03
CA ILE A 79 -0.48 2.88 -0.63
C ILE A 79 0.45 3.65 0.31
N ASP A 80 1.76 3.58 0.13
CA ASP A 80 2.73 4.29 0.98
C ASP A 80 2.53 5.80 0.90
N GLN A 81 2.44 6.34 -0.32
CA GLN A 81 2.17 7.76 -0.53
C GLN A 81 0.82 8.18 0.07
N ALA A 82 -0.25 7.39 -0.14
CA ALA A 82 -1.55 7.68 0.45
C ALA A 82 -1.53 7.65 1.99
N ARG A 83 -0.75 6.75 2.60
CA ARG A 83 -0.60 6.72 4.07
C ARG A 83 0.06 7.98 4.60
N HIS A 84 1.06 8.51 3.90
CA HIS A 84 1.72 9.76 4.28
C HIS A 84 0.79 10.98 4.19
N MET A 85 -0.18 10.97 3.27
CA MET A 85 -1.15 12.06 3.11
C MET A 85 -2.28 12.06 4.15
N ILE A 86 -2.42 11.00 4.95
CA ILE A 86 -3.43 10.96 6.01
C ILE A 86 -3.09 12.00 7.08
N GLY A 87 -4.05 12.91 7.32
CA GLY A 87 -4.01 13.84 8.44
C GLY A 87 -3.05 15.02 8.28
N THR A 88 -2.45 15.21 7.09
CA THR A 88 -1.52 16.31 6.82
C THR A 88 -2.18 17.69 6.83
N ASP A 89 -3.51 17.74 6.88
CA ASP A 89 -4.31 18.96 6.96
C ASP A 89 -4.61 19.40 8.40
N ILE A 90 -4.05 18.73 9.41
CA ILE A 90 -4.29 19.04 10.83
C ILE A 90 -2.99 19.45 11.51
N ASP A 91 -2.99 20.60 12.19
CA ASP A 91 -1.89 21.01 13.06
C ASP A 91 -1.90 20.17 14.34
N GLN A 92 -1.13 19.08 14.38
CA GLN A 92 -1.05 18.13 15.50
C GLN A 92 0.36 17.60 15.71
N THR A 93 0.56 16.84 16.80
CA THR A 93 1.84 16.19 17.05
C THR A 93 2.07 15.02 16.09
N LEU A 94 3.33 14.71 15.82
CA LEU A 94 3.72 13.57 14.99
C LEU A 94 3.13 12.25 15.52
N GLU A 95 3.09 12.07 16.84
CA GLU A 95 2.53 10.87 17.49
C GLU A 95 1.03 10.71 17.22
N GLN A 96 0.29 11.83 17.22
CA GLN A 96 -1.13 11.84 16.91
C GLN A 96 -1.38 11.49 15.43
N GLU A 97 -0.61 12.05 14.51
CA GLU A 97 -0.68 11.69 13.08
C GLU A 97 -0.40 10.20 12.85
N GLU A 98 0.66 9.67 13.46
CA GLU A 98 1.02 8.26 13.34
C GLU A 98 -0.06 7.33 13.91
N THR A 99 -0.64 7.72 15.05
CA THR A 99 -1.76 7.01 15.66
C THR A 99 -2.97 6.98 14.72
N LEU A 100 -3.33 8.13 14.14
CA LEU A 100 -4.42 8.21 13.15
C LEU A 100 -4.15 7.34 11.92
N ARG A 101 -2.94 7.38 11.36
CA ARG A 101 -2.49 6.54 10.24
C ARG A 101 -2.64 5.06 10.56
N ARG A 102 -2.21 4.64 11.76
CA ARG A 102 -2.32 3.25 12.22
C ARG A 102 -3.77 2.81 12.40
N CYS A 103 -4.61 3.62 13.03
CA CYS A 103 -6.01 3.29 13.25
C CYS A 103 -6.79 3.20 11.93
N ILE A 104 -6.55 4.10 10.97
CA ILE A 104 -7.17 4.04 9.64
C ILE A 104 -6.73 2.78 8.90
N TRP A 105 -5.44 2.44 8.97
CA TRP A 105 -4.90 1.22 8.36
C TRP A 105 -5.58 -0.04 8.89
N LEU A 106 -5.63 -0.21 10.22
CA LEU A 106 -6.28 -1.34 10.88
C LEU A 106 -7.77 -1.43 10.49
N SER A 107 -8.45 -0.28 10.47
CA SER A 107 -9.86 -0.22 10.07
C SER A 107 -10.08 -0.59 8.59
N CYS A 108 -9.09 -0.38 7.72
CA CYS A 108 -9.15 -0.83 6.32
C CYS A 108 -8.86 -2.33 6.18
N LEU A 109 -7.98 -2.91 7.00
CA LEU A 109 -7.74 -4.35 7.02
C LEU A 109 -8.99 -5.12 7.45
N ASN A 110 -9.54 -4.74 8.61
CA ASN A 110 -10.73 -5.37 9.18
C ASN A 110 -11.65 -4.33 9.84
N ALA A 111 -12.62 -3.81 9.09
CA ALA A 111 -13.54 -2.79 9.59
C ALA A 111 -14.50 -3.27 10.68
N ARG A 112 -14.70 -4.60 10.84
CA ARG A 112 -15.57 -5.16 11.87
C ARG A 112 -14.88 -5.23 13.23
N GLU A 113 -13.60 -5.59 13.22
CA GLU A 113 -12.77 -5.70 14.41
C GLU A 113 -12.22 -4.33 14.86
N TYR A 114 -11.93 -3.46 13.88
CA TYR A 114 -11.35 -2.15 14.11
C TYR A 114 -12.27 -1.00 13.61
N PRO A 115 -13.50 -0.87 14.14
CA PRO A 115 -14.30 0.33 13.93
C PRO A 115 -13.73 1.51 14.73
N PHE A 116 -14.31 2.71 14.59
CA PHE A 116 -13.84 3.90 15.33
C PHE A 116 -13.85 3.65 16.85
N GLU A 117 -14.90 2.98 17.32
CA GLU A 117 -15.18 2.69 18.71
C GLU A 117 -14.12 1.77 19.34
N ALA A 118 -13.38 0.99 18.54
CA ALA A 118 -12.25 0.18 19.04
C ALA A 118 -11.02 1.02 19.39
N PHE A 119 -11.02 2.31 19.04
CA PHE A 119 -9.93 3.25 19.32
C PHE A 119 -10.38 4.41 20.20
N ASP A 120 -11.49 4.25 20.93
CA ASP A 120 -12.02 5.29 21.79
C ASP A 120 -10.99 5.70 22.86
N GLY A 121 -10.86 7.01 23.07
CA GLY A 121 -9.81 7.60 23.93
C GLY A 121 -8.37 7.55 23.38
N LEU A 122 -8.10 6.79 22.31
CA LEU A 122 -6.77 6.72 21.68
C LEU A 122 -6.61 7.77 20.56
N ILE A 123 -7.67 8.02 19.80
CA ILE A 123 -7.61 8.95 18.65
C ILE A 123 -8.13 10.33 19.01
N PHE A 124 -7.42 11.36 18.57
CA PHE A 124 -7.75 12.75 18.86
C PHE A 124 -8.85 13.33 17.95
N VAL A 125 -9.24 12.61 16.89
CA VAL A 125 -10.24 13.06 15.92
C VAL A 125 -11.64 12.54 16.26
N SER A 126 -12.66 13.31 15.89
CA SER A 126 -14.05 12.84 16.01
C SER A 126 -14.32 11.64 15.10
N ARG A 127 -15.35 10.85 15.43
CA ARG A 127 -15.85 9.74 14.61
C ARG A 127 -16.09 10.14 13.15
N ARG A 128 -16.67 11.33 12.93
CA ARG A 128 -16.94 11.84 11.58
C ARG A 128 -15.65 12.11 10.81
N GLN A 129 -14.66 12.72 11.45
CA GLN A 129 -13.34 12.98 10.86
C GLN A 129 -12.62 11.66 10.55
N PHE A 130 -12.67 10.69 11.45
CA PHE A 130 -12.06 9.37 11.23
C PHE A 130 -12.55 8.72 9.92
N TYR A 131 -13.87 8.66 9.70
CA TYR A 131 -14.41 8.10 8.46
C TYR A 131 -14.19 8.99 7.24
N ARG A 132 -14.06 10.31 7.42
CA ARG A 132 -13.63 11.23 6.36
C ARG A 132 -12.22 10.87 5.89
N TYR A 133 -11.26 10.76 6.81
CA TYR A 133 -9.87 10.42 6.51
C TYR A 133 -9.72 9.01 5.96
N LYS A 134 -10.48 8.05 6.48
CA LYS A 134 -10.53 6.70 5.92
C LYS A 134 -10.97 6.73 4.45
N ASN A 135 -12.03 7.46 4.13
CA ASN A 135 -12.49 7.59 2.75
C ASN A 135 -11.52 8.38 1.88
N GLN A 136 -10.90 9.44 2.40
CA GLN A 136 -9.86 10.19 1.70
C GLN A 136 -8.67 9.28 1.35
N PHE A 137 -8.14 8.53 2.32
CA PHE A 137 -7.07 7.56 2.11
C PHE A 137 -7.37 6.58 0.97
N MET A 138 -8.58 6.03 0.92
CA MET A 138 -8.97 5.14 -0.20
C MET A 138 -9.10 5.90 -1.54
N ASN A 139 -9.57 7.15 -1.54
CA ASN A 139 -9.63 7.95 -2.76
C ASN A 139 -8.23 8.34 -3.25
N ASP A 140 -7.29 8.57 -2.33
CA ASP A 140 -5.91 8.89 -2.67
C ASP A 140 -5.24 7.67 -3.33
N ILE A 141 -5.44 6.46 -2.80
CA ILE A 141 -4.99 5.22 -3.46
C ILE A 141 -5.63 5.09 -4.85
N LYS A 142 -6.95 5.33 -4.96
CA LYS A 142 -7.66 5.29 -6.24
C LYS A 142 -7.01 6.21 -7.26
N TYR A 143 -6.80 7.47 -6.88
CA TYR A 143 -6.22 8.51 -7.71
C TYR A 143 -4.79 8.15 -8.15
N LEU A 144 -3.94 7.71 -7.21
CA LEU A 144 -2.55 7.33 -7.48
C LEU A 144 -2.43 6.09 -8.39
N LEU A 145 -3.43 5.21 -8.38
CA LEU A 145 -3.48 4.04 -9.26
C LEU A 145 -4.14 4.33 -10.62
N GLY A 146 -4.86 5.45 -10.77
CA GLY A 146 -5.62 5.78 -11.96
C GLY A 146 -6.87 4.90 -12.15
N LEU A 147 -7.52 4.53 -11.04
CA LEU A 147 -8.76 3.73 -11.00
C LEU A 147 -10.02 4.60 -10.98
#